data_AF-A0A1L6R1W8-F1
#
_entry.id   AF-A0A1L6R1W8-F1
#
_cell.length_a   1.000
_cell.length_b   1.000
_cell.length_c   1.000
_cell.angle_alpha   90.00
_cell.angle_beta   90.00
_cell.angle_gamma   90.00
#
_symmetry.space_group_name_H-M   'P 1'
#
loop_
_entity.id
_entity.type
_entity.pdbx_description
1 polymer ?
#
loop_
_entity_poly.entity_id
_entity_poly.type
_entity_poly.pdbx_seq_one_letter_code
_entity_poly.pdbx_strand_id
1 'polypeptide(L)'
;MKRIALIIVVTVFGIISSNAQITKVDQEVFGMDCAPCAYGLERGLKKMDGIEKVQVSLNEGKAYLDLTANNNLSLKQIQEEVKVNGFSAKNAEIVIKGNFVEQDGTYAIQTGKETFKIAEATSTNLRSRLKPGVLTVKGIVQDEEDGELTTKWEIELTEIL
;
A
#
# COMPACT_ATOMS: atom_id res chain seq x y z
N MET A 1 -30.08 6.02 -32.17
CA MET A 1 -30.40 7.28 -31.45
C MET A 1 -30.21 7.06 -29.95
N LYS A 2 -29.18 7.72 -29.41
CA LYS A 2 -28.91 8.08 -28.01
C LYS A 2 -29.50 7.22 -26.89
N ARG A 3 -28.66 6.38 -26.27
CA ARG A 3 -28.55 6.23 -24.81
C ARG A 3 -27.09 5.95 -24.44
N ILE A 4 -26.28 7.00 -24.55
CA ILE A 4 -24.95 7.03 -23.93
C ILE A 4 -25.22 7.16 -22.43
N ALA A 5 -25.09 6.05 -21.70
CA ALA A 5 -25.10 6.06 -20.24
C ALA A 5 -23.78 6.65 -19.77
N LEU A 6 -23.77 7.98 -19.72
CA LEU A 6 -22.72 8.83 -19.20
C LEU A 6 -22.78 8.76 -17.66
N ILE A 7 -22.34 7.64 -17.08
CA ILE A 7 -22.20 7.53 -15.62
C ILE A 7 -20.82 8.10 -15.25
N ILE A 8 -20.79 9.43 -15.23
CA ILE A 8 -19.81 10.24 -14.52
C ILE A 8 -20.06 10.00 -13.01
N VAL A 9 -19.54 8.89 -12.47
CA VAL A 9 -19.51 8.64 -11.01
C VAL A 9 -18.05 8.59 -10.50
N VAL A 10 -17.08 8.77 -11.40
CA VAL A 10 -15.64 8.80 -11.07
C VAL A 10 -15.23 10.11 -10.36
N THR A 11 -16.03 11.18 -10.43
CA THR A 11 -15.62 12.51 -9.95
C THR A 11 -15.83 12.79 -8.46
N VAL A 12 -16.55 11.94 -7.71
CA VAL A 12 -16.85 12.20 -6.29
C VAL A 12 -15.72 11.75 -5.36
N PHE A 13 -14.81 10.89 -5.81
CA PHE A 13 -13.69 10.41 -4.98
C PHE A 13 -12.60 11.45 -4.75
N GLY A 14 -12.53 12.51 -5.57
CA GLY A 14 -11.40 13.44 -5.56
C GLY A 14 -11.32 14.43 -4.38
N ILE A 15 -12.28 14.45 -3.45
CA ILE A 15 -12.40 15.54 -2.46
C ILE A 15 -12.33 15.07 -0.99
N ILE A 16 -12.32 13.76 -0.70
CA ILE A 16 -12.43 13.25 0.69
C ILE A 16 -11.26 12.34 1.11
N SER A 17 -10.01 12.80 1.00
CA SER A 17 -8.84 12.04 1.48
C SER A 17 -7.82 12.91 2.22
N SER A 18 -8.26 13.88 3.04
CA SER A 18 -7.30 14.86 3.58
C SER A 18 -6.27 14.31 4.58
N ASN A 19 -6.36 13.06 5.04
CA ASN A 19 -5.39 12.50 6.01
C ASN A 19 -5.17 10.97 5.90
N ALA A 20 -5.45 10.34 4.75
CA ALA A 20 -5.19 8.92 4.59
C ALA A 20 -3.71 8.68 4.23
N GLN A 21 -3.02 7.84 5.00
CA GLN A 21 -1.60 7.56 4.81
C GLN A 21 -1.26 6.12 5.16
N ILE A 22 -0.20 5.62 4.53
CA ILE A 22 0.49 4.43 4.99
C ILE A 22 1.37 4.83 6.18
N THR A 23 1.40 4.00 7.20
CA THR A 23 2.16 4.25 8.45
C THR A 23 3.28 3.25 8.65
N LYS A 24 3.13 2.04 8.12
CA LYS A 24 4.14 0.98 8.17
C LYS A 24 4.08 0.17 6.89
N VAL A 25 5.25 -0.26 6.41
CA VAL A 25 5.40 -1.17 5.27
C VAL A 25 6.47 -2.20 5.60
N ASP A 26 6.09 -3.47 5.54
CA ASP A 26 6.98 -4.61 5.65
C ASP A 26 7.03 -5.27 4.26
N GLN A 27 7.98 -4.83 3.44
CA GLN A 27 8.10 -5.20 2.03
C GLN A 27 8.94 -6.45 1.87
N GLU A 28 8.40 -7.49 1.23
CA GLU A 28 9.17 -8.64 0.77
C GLU A 28 10.02 -8.25 -0.43
N VAL A 29 11.32 -8.57 -0.36
CA VAL A 29 12.31 -8.20 -1.34
C VAL A 29 13.06 -9.45 -1.80
N PHE A 30 12.89 -9.80 -3.07
CA PHE A 30 13.53 -10.94 -3.70
C PHE A 30 14.87 -10.54 -4.34
N GLY A 31 15.83 -11.46 -4.33
CA GLY A 31 17.19 -11.26 -4.86
C GLY A 31 18.17 -10.66 -3.84
N MET A 32 17.80 -10.56 -2.57
CA MET A 32 18.62 -9.98 -1.51
C MET A 32 19.57 -11.02 -0.89
N ASP A 33 20.53 -11.52 -1.66
CA ASP A 33 21.50 -12.54 -1.24
C ASP A 33 22.90 -11.97 -0.89
N CYS A 34 23.11 -10.68 -1.16
CA CYS A 34 24.39 -10.01 -1.00
C CYS A 34 24.29 -8.88 0.05
N ALA A 35 24.96 -9.05 1.19
CA ALA A 35 24.89 -8.09 2.30
C ALA A 35 25.29 -6.64 1.93
N PRO A 36 26.37 -6.40 1.16
CA PRO A 36 26.65 -5.06 0.63
C PRO A 36 25.53 -4.47 -0.23
N CYS A 37 24.87 -5.27 -1.07
CA CYS A 37 23.77 -4.80 -1.91
C CYS A 37 22.53 -4.45 -1.07
N ALA A 38 22.22 -5.27 -0.05
CA ALA A 38 21.15 -5.00 0.91
C ALA A 38 21.38 -3.69 1.69
N TYR A 39 22.63 -3.42 2.08
CA TYR A 39 22.99 -2.15 2.69
C TYR A 39 22.82 -0.95 1.74
N GLY A 40 23.08 -1.17 0.45
CA GLY A 40 22.77 -0.20 -0.61
C GLY A 40 21.26 0.13 -0.65
N LEU A 41 20.42 -0.90 -0.68
CA LEU A 41 18.96 -0.75 -0.62
C LEU A 41 18.49 0.00 0.63
N GLU A 42 18.97 -0.39 1.82
CA GLU A 42 18.61 0.27 3.08
C GLU A 42 18.93 1.77 3.02
N ARG A 43 20.09 2.14 2.46
CA ARG A 43 20.48 3.54 2.27
C ARG A 43 19.63 4.26 1.22
N GLY A 44 19.20 3.59 0.16
CA GLY A 44 18.29 4.14 -0.85
C GLY A 44 16.94 4.48 -0.23
N LEU A 45 16.32 3.49 0.42
CA LEU A 45 15.05 3.64 1.15
C LEU A 45 15.16 4.75 2.20
N LYS A 46 16.22 4.78 3.01
CA LYS A 46 16.37 5.79 4.07
C LYS A 46 16.42 7.25 3.58
N LYS A 47 16.70 7.47 2.30
CA LYS A 47 16.72 8.82 1.69
C LYS A 47 15.35 9.28 1.18
N MET A 48 14.36 8.40 1.11
CA MET A 48 13.05 8.79 0.61
C MET A 48 12.34 9.67 1.65
N ASP A 49 11.77 10.78 1.20
CA ASP A 49 11.02 11.68 2.06
C ASP A 49 9.77 10.99 2.62
N GLY A 50 9.55 11.12 3.93
CA GLY A 50 8.41 10.54 4.61
C GLY A 50 8.70 9.23 5.38
N ILE A 51 9.92 8.68 5.27
CA ILE A 51 10.38 7.55 6.08
C ILE A 51 11.00 8.04 7.40
N GLU A 52 10.59 7.42 8.51
CA GLU A 52 11.16 7.64 9.84
C GLU A 52 12.27 6.63 10.13
N LYS A 53 12.01 5.35 9.84
CA LYS A 53 12.93 4.25 10.12
C LYS A 53 12.94 3.24 8.98
N VAL A 54 14.13 2.72 8.67
CA VAL A 54 14.34 1.58 7.77
C VAL A 54 15.16 0.54 8.50
N GLN A 55 14.80 -0.72 8.31
CA GLN A 55 15.62 -1.86 8.68
C GLN A 55 15.48 -2.95 7.62
N VAL A 56 16.60 -3.45 7.11
CA VAL A 56 16.60 -4.54 6.12
C VAL A 56 17.08 -5.84 6.78
N SER A 57 16.36 -6.93 6.54
CA SER A 57 16.64 -8.26 7.07
C SER A 57 16.85 -9.24 5.93
N LEU A 58 18.11 -9.65 5.71
CA LEU A 58 18.48 -10.68 4.75
C LEU A 58 17.85 -12.03 5.10
N ASN A 59 17.82 -12.36 6.40
CA ASN A 59 17.30 -13.65 6.88
C ASN A 59 15.81 -13.81 6.60
N GLU A 60 15.06 -12.71 6.65
CA GLU A 60 13.61 -12.70 6.42
C GLU A 60 13.25 -12.31 4.99
N GLY A 61 14.22 -11.84 4.20
CA GLY A 61 13.98 -11.32 2.86
C GLY A 61 13.06 -10.09 2.87
N LYS A 62 13.14 -9.24 3.90
CA LYS A 62 12.20 -8.13 4.12
C LYS A 62 12.90 -6.80 4.40
N ALA A 63 12.27 -5.73 3.95
CA ALA A 63 12.56 -4.35 4.33
C ALA A 63 11.41 -3.81 5.20
N TYR A 64 11.72 -3.46 6.44
CA TYR A 64 10.82 -2.90 7.43
C TYR A 64 10.92 -1.38 7.41
N LEU A 65 9.80 -0.70 7.16
CA LEU A 65 9.71 0.74 7.00
C LEU A 65 8.65 1.30 7.95
N ASP A 66 9.06 2.21 8.83
CA ASP A 66 8.14 3.04 9.61
C ASP A 66 8.06 4.42 8.93
N LEU A 67 6.85 4.89 8.64
CA LEU A 67 6.60 6.14 7.93
C LEU A 67 6.18 7.24 8.91
N THR A 68 6.66 8.45 8.65
CA THR A 68 6.33 9.65 9.43
C THR A 68 4.83 9.97 9.39
N ALA A 69 4.33 10.67 10.42
CA ALA A 69 2.99 11.23 10.38
C ALA A 69 2.86 12.28 9.26
N ASN A 70 1.71 12.31 8.58
CA ASN A 70 1.40 13.19 7.45
C ASN A 70 2.34 13.01 6.24
N ASN A 71 2.92 11.82 6.07
CA ASN A 71 3.66 11.49 4.86
C ASN A 71 2.72 11.33 3.65
N ASN A 72 3.27 11.45 2.45
CA ASN A 72 2.57 11.18 1.19
C ASN A 72 3.24 10.04 0.41
N LEU A 73 3.98 9.18 1.11
CA LEU A 73 4.77 8.13 0.47
C LEU A 73 3.84 6.98 0.05
N SER A 74 3.94 6.61 -1.22
CA SER A 74 3.11 5.58 -1.83
C SER A 74 3.84 4.22 -1.81
N LEU A 75 3.08 3.12 -1.80
CA LEU A 75 3.65 1.78 -1.88
C LEU A 75 4.41 1.59 -3.20
N LYS A 76 3.87 2.08 -4.32
CA LYS A 76 4.55 2.11 -5.62
C LYS A 76 5.91 2.78 -5.54
N GLN A 77 6.03 3.94 -4.90
CA GLN A 77 7.32 4.63 -4.78
C GLN A 77 8.35 3.78 -4.01
N ILE A 78 7.92 3.11 -2.94
CA ILE A 78 8.78 2.19 -2.17
C ILE A 78 9.22 1.02 -3.05
N GLN A 79 8.30 0.41 -3.79
CA GLN A 79 8.59 -0.71 -4.68
C GLN A 79 9.45 -0.31 -5.90
N GLU A 80 9.32 0.92 -6.39
CA GLU A 80 10.20 1.49 -7.41
C GLU A 80 11.63 1.63 -6.89
N GLU A 81 11.81 2.14 -5.66
CA GLU A 81 13.14 2.24 -5.05
C GLU A 81 13.78 0.85 -4.90
N VAL A 82 13.00 -0.17 -4.50
CA VAL A 82 13.45 -1.58 -4.47
C VAL A 82 13.92 -2.04 -5.86
N LYS A 83 13.12 -1.77 -6.90
CA LYS A 83 13.43 -2.15 -8.29
C LYS A 83 14.67 -1.44 -8.83
N VAL A 84 14.83 -0.15 -8.57
CA VAL A 84 15.99 0.66 -9.01
C VAL A 84 17.30 0.20 -8.34
N ASN A 85 17.24 -0.34 -7.13
CA ASN A 85 18.38 -0.95 -6.45
C ASN A 85 18.69 -2.39 -6.91
N GLY A 86 18.00 -2.88 -7.94
CA GLY A 86 18.28 -4.18 -8.58
C GLY A 86 17.56 -5.38 -7.95
N PHE A 87 16.58 -5.14 -7.09
CA PHE A 87 15.80 -6.18 -6.44
C PHE A 87 14.38 -6.25 -6.99
N SER A 88 13.61 -7.28 -6.59
CA SER A 88 12.19 -7.37 -6.92
C SER A 88 11.33 -7.25 -5.68
N ALA A 89 10.38 -6.32 -5.69
CA ALA A 89 9.33 -6.26 -4.69
C ALA A 89 8.30 -7.37 -4.94
N LYS A 90 7.85 -8.03 -3.87
CA LYS A 90 6.77 -9.03 -3.89
C LYS A 90 5.62 -8.55 -3.00
N ASN A 91 5.17 -9.37 -2.04
CA ASN A 91 4.11 -8.95 -1.14
C ASN A 91 4.59 -7.85 -0.19
N ALA A 92 3.68 -7.02 0.26
CA ALA A 92 3.92 -6.06 1.32
C ALA A 92 2.82 -6.19 2.37
N GLU A 93 3.20 -6.36 3.64
CA GLU A 93 2.26 -6.11 4.73
C GLU A 93 2.30 -4.62 5.05
N ILE A 94 1.16 -3.95 5.00
CA ILE A 94 1.07 -2.51 5.20
C ILE A 94 0.05 -2.18 6.27
N VAL A 95 0.32 -1.08 6.99
CA VAL A 95 -0.63 -0.47 7.93
C VAL A 95 -1.11 0.85 7.35
N ILE A 96 -2.40 0.92 7.00
CA ILE A 96 -3.02 2.13 6.46
C ILE A 96 -3.94 2.74 7.50
N LYS A 97 -3.83 4.05 7.69
CA LYS A 97 -4.76 4.85 8.49
C LYS A 97 -5.46 5.84 7.59
N GLY A 98 -6.79 5.91 7.68
CA GLY A 98 -7.56 6.92 6.97
C GLY A 98 -9.03 6.61 6.89
N ASN A 99 -9.76 7.42 6.12
CA ASN A 99 -11.19 7.28 5.95
C ASN A 99 -11.51 6.20 4.91
N PHE A 100 -12.11 5.10 5.36
CA PHE A 100 -12.63 4.06 4.48
C PHE A 100 -14.04 4.44 4.04
N VAL A 101 -14.30 4.24 2.75
CA VAL A 101 -15.57 4.55 2.11
C VAL A 101 -16.09 3.33 1.38
N GLU A 102 -17.39 3.11 1.46
CA GLU A 102 -18.04 2.02 0.75
C GLU A 102 -18.23 2.43 -0.72
N GLN A 103 -17.80 1.57 -1.64
CA GLN A 103 -17.91 1.72 -3.08
C GLN A 103 -18.28 0.37 -3.70
N ASP A 104 -19.37 0.34 -4.48
CA ASP A 104 -19.79 -0.85 -5.22
C ASP A 104 -19.89 -2.13 -4.36
N GLY A 105 -20.29 -1.99 -3.09
CA GLY A 105 -20.45 -3.09 -2.14
C GLY A 105 -19.14 -3.58 -1.48
N THR A 106 -18.01 -2.89 -1.71
CA THR A 106 -16.75 -3.11 -0.99
C THR A 106 -16.27 -1.82 -0.32
N TYR A 107 -15.25 -1.92 0.52
CA TYR A 107 -14.60 -0.76 1.13
C TYR A 107 -13.32 -0.42 0.38
N ALA A 108 -13.03 0.88 0.28
CA ALA A 108 -11.80 1.39 -0.31
C ALA A 108 -11.25 2.57 0.49
N ILE A 109 -9.95 2.80 0.33
CA ILE A 109 -9.23 3.96 0.86
C ILE A 109 -8.29 4.50 -0.21
N GLN A 110 -8.16 5.81 -0.32
CA GLN A 110 -7.18 6.45 -1.19
C GLN A 110 -6.11 7.16 -0.37
N THR A 111 -4.84 6.79 -0.58
CA THR A 111 -3.67 7.47 0.01
C THR A 111 -2.91 8.18 -1.10
N GLY A 112 -3.00 9.51 -1.16
CA GLY A 112 -2.43 10.30 -2.25
C GLY A 112 -2.99 9.89 -3.61
N LYS A 113 -2.15 9.29 -4.46
CA LYS A 113 -2.52 8.83 -5.80
C LYS A 113 -2.90 7.34 -5.88
N GLU A 114 -2.79 6.61 -4.78
CA GLU A 114 -3.06 5.17 -4.73
C GLU A 114 -4.42 4.90 -4.13
N THR A 115 -5.10 3.88 -4.65
CA THR A 115 -6.36 3.38 -4.11
C THR A 115 -6.18 1.94 -3.68
N PHE A 116 -6.58 1.63 -2.45
CA PHE A 116 -6.58 0.28 -1.89
C PHE A 116 -8.03 -0.16 -1.71
N LYS A 117 -8.41 -1.24 -2.40
CA LYS A 117 -9.71 -1.89 -2.26
C LYS A 117 -9.57 -3.11 -1.37
N ILE A 118 -10.55 -3.34 -0.49
CA ILE A 118 -10.54 -4.54 0.36
C ILE A 118 -10.79 -5.78 -0.50
N ALA A 119 -9.82 -6.70 -0.52
CA ALA A 119 -9.83 -7.92 -1.32
C ALA A 119 -10.94 -8.87 -0.87
N GLU A 120 -11.48 -9.64 -1.82
CA GLU A 120 -12.47 -10.71 -1.59
C GLU A 120 -12.00 -11.78 -0.62
N ALA A 121 -10.70 -12.07 -0.62
CA ALA A 121 -10.05 -13.01 0.28
C ALA A 121 -10.11 -12.61 1.76
N THR A 122 -10.35 -11.33 2.07
CA THR A 122 -10.42 -10.86 3.47
C THR A 122 -11.50 -11.61 4.24
N SER A 123 -11.15 -12.12 5.43
CA SER A 123 -12.05 -12.90 6.27
C SER A 123 -13.40 -12.20 6.58
N THR A 124 -14.48 -12.97 6.61
CA THR A 124 -15.84 -12.48 6.86
C THR A 124 -15.96 -11.72 8.18
N ASN A 125 -15.24 -12.14 9.23
CA ASN A 125 -15.24 -11.47 10.53
C ASN A 125 -14.58 -10.09 10.51
N LEU A 126 -13.58 -9.86 9.64
CA LEU A 126 -12.99 -8.54 9.48
C LEU A 126 -13.90 -7.67 8.60
N ARG A 127 -14.43 -8.22 7.51
CA ARG A 127 -15.36 -7.51 6.61
C ARG A 127 -16.60 -7.00 7.33
N SER A 128 -17.19 -7.78 8.23
CA SER A 128 -18.37 -7.37 9.00
C SER A 128 -18.08 -6.28 10.05
N ARG A 129 -16.82 -6.07 10.41
CA ARG A 129 -16.38 -5.01 11.34
C ARG A 129 -16.02 -3.71 10.62
N LEU A 130 -15.83 -3.74 9.30
CA LEU A 130 -15.61 -2.54 8.51
C LEU A 130 -16.84 -1.64 8.56
N LYS A 131 -16.60 -0.34 8.76
CA LYS A 131 -17.60 0.70 8.77
C LYS A 131 -17.03 1.92 8.05
N PRO A 132 -17.87 2.75 7.41
CA PRO A 132 -17.41 4.03 6.89
C PRO A 132 -16.81 4.88 8.01
N GLY A 133 -15.69 5.53 7.74
CA GLY A 133 -15.02 6.38 8.73
C GLY A 133 -13.52 6.12 8.84
N VAL A 134 -12.88 6.82 9.78
CA VAL A 134 -11.45 6.71 10.02
C VAL A 134 -11.14 5.40 10.75
N LEU A 135 -10.40 4.52 10.08
CA LEU A 135 -9.92 3.26 10.62
C LEU A 135 -8.40 3.18 10.46
N THR A 136 -7.78 2.33 11.26
CA THR A 136 -6.42 1.85 11.01
C THR A 136 -6.51 0.36 10.75
N VAL A 137 -5.98 -0.09 9.62
CA VAL A 137 -6.04 -1.50 9.21
C VAL A 137 -4.65 -1.98 8.86
N LYS A 138 -4.41 -3.27 9.09
CA LYS A 138 -3.23 -3.98 8.63
C LYS A 138 -3.67 -5.03 7.61
N GLY A 139 -2.91 -5.18 6.55
CA GLY A 139 -3.20 -6.18 5.53
C GLY A 139 -2.05 -6.40 4.58
N ILE A 140 -2.19 -7.44 3.78
CA ILE A 140 -1.21 -7.86 2.78
C ILE A 140 -1.68 -7.34 1.42
N VAL A 141 -0.75 -6.74 0.69
CA VAL A 141 -0.91 -6.32 -0.70
C VAL A 141 0.07 -7.11 -1.54
N GLN A 142 -0.39 -7.60 -2.69
CA GLN A 142 0.42 -8.31 -3.67
C GLN A 142 0.49 -7.49 -4.96
N ASP A 143 1.71 -7.30 -5.48
CA ASP A 143 1.93 -6.73 -6.82
C ASP A 143 1.58 -7.77 -7.89
N GLU A 144 0.92 -7.34 -8.96
CA GLU A 144 0.66 -8.21 -10.10
C GLU A 144 2.00 -8.51 -10.79
N GLU A 145 2.28 -9.78 -11.10
CA GLU A 145 3.55 -10.17 -11.77
C GLU A 145 3.54 -9.86 -13.27
N ASP A 146 2.98 -8.71 -13.67
CA ASP A 146 2.92 -8.23 -15.06
C ASP A 146 4.12 -7.32 -15.42
N GLY A 147 4.90 -6.92 -14.42
CA GLY A 147 6.06 -6.04 -14.57
C GLY A 147 5.75 -4.54 -14.49
N GLU A 148 4.47 -4.15 -14.37
CA GLU A 148 4.03 -2.76 -14.25
C GLU A 148 3.46 -2.46 -12.86
N LEU A 149 4.08 -1.52 -12.13
CA LEU A 149 3.53 -1.10 -10.84
C LEU A 149 2.25 -0.29 -11.03
N THR A 150 1.14 -0.78 -10.47
CA THR A 150 -0.14 -0.10 -10.53
C THR A 150 -0.30 0.94 -9.41
N THR A 151 -1.36 1.73 -9.48
CA THR A 151 -1.79 2.63 -8.38
C THR A 151 -3.09 2.16 -7.74
N LYS A 152 -3.54 0.95 -8.11
CA LYS A 152 -4.79 0.35 -7.65
C LYS A 152 -4.45 -0.99 -7.04
N TRP A 153 -4.54 -1.07 -5.74
CA TRP A 153 -4.14 -2.22 -4.95
C TRP A 153 -5.36 -2.95 -4.42
N GLU A 154 -5.29 -4.27 -4.36
CA GLU A 154 -6.14 -5.06 -3.49
C GLU A 154 -5.38 -5.35 -2.18
N ILE A 155 -6.05 -5.09 -1.06
CA ILE A 155 -5.50 -5.38 0.28
C ILE A 155 -6.35 -6.44 0.96
N GLU A 156 -5.71 -7.55 1.31
CA GLU A 156 -6.30 -8.58 2.16
C GLU A 156 -6.07 -8.20 3.62
N LEU A 157 -7.13 -7.85 4.35
CA LEU A 157 -6.96 -7.42 5.74
C LEU A 157 -6.61 -8.61 6.63
N THR A 158 -5.57 -8.41 7.44
CA THR A 158 -5.17 -9.33 8.50
C THR A 158 -5.68 -8.84 9.85
N GLU A 159 -5.84 -7.52 10.03
CA GLU A 159 -6.25 -6.92 11.29
C GLU A 159 -6.90 -5.53 11.12
N ILE A 160 -7.79 -5.16 12.05
CA ILE A 160 -8.29 -3.79 12.22
C ILE A 160 -7.85 -3.35 13.62
N LEU A 161 -7.03 -2.31 13.68
CA LEU A 161 -6.37 -1.78 14.88
C LEU A 161 -7.24 -0.77 15.63
#